data_AF-A0A7W7WY91-F1
#
_entry.id   AF-A0A7W7WY91-F1
#
_cell.length_a   1.000
_cell.length_b   1.000
_cell.length_c   1.000
_cell.angle_alpha   90.00
_cell.angle_beta   90.00
_cell.angle_gamma   90.00
#
_symmetry.space_group_name_H-M   'P 1'
#
loop_
_entity.id
_entity.type
_entity.pdbx_description
1 polymer ?
#
loop_
_entity_poly.entity_id
_entity_poly.type
_entity_poly.pdbx_seq_one_letter_code
_entity_poly.pdbx_strand_id
1 'polypeptide(L)'
;MHTPEQPRNNPMVLVGVFSAVVLFVLGLGAVQDIRVPDPIPGRAVAAPGGALPAEAPGPRPVLRLGDHPLLVKAVSLPATACALPAFGLSDKELIAYYTAGVACMDEAWRPVLEQANLPFERPTLNATPELGGSPCGDAPAEGEAVAYYCGRNRAIYMPTGRMRDNGGGDRPGTHLATLAHEYGHHVQALSGMLRAADFKIGAAGEETPAGLEWSRRIELQANCFAGLFLYATSDALGPDLAREAAEDFQYAVEEPAEKNAHGLPDNQAEWAMNGFAAGTTGSCNTYTASAADVA
;
A
#
# COMPACT_ATOMS: atom_id res chain seq x y z
N MET A 1 7.96 -29.56 40.62
CA MET A 1 8.52 -28.30 40.09
C MET A 1 9.90 -28.60 39.52
N HIS A 2 10.00 -28.69 38.20
CA HIS A 2 11.27 -28.74 37.48
C HIS A 2 11.03 -28.01 36.16
N THR A 3 11.51 -26.78 36.09
CA THR A 3 11.58 -25.97 34.87
C THR A 3 12.80 -26.43 34.06
N PRO A 4 12.68 -26.74 32.76
CA PRO A 4 13.84 -26.94 31.90
C PRO A 4 14.50 -25.60 31.53
N GLU A 5 15.82 -25.56 31.67
CA GLU A 5 16.71 -24.46 31.25
C GLU A 5 16.64 -24.20 29.74
N GLN A 6 16.66 -22.92 29.35
CA GLN A 6 16.86 -22.51 27.95
C GLN A 6 18.32 -22.74 27.51
N PRO A 7 18.57 -23.20 26.26
CA PRO A 7 19.91 -23.30 25.73
C PRO A 7 20.54 -21.91 25.50
N ARG A 8 21.71 -21.70 26.09
CA ARG A 8 22.56 -20.52 25.87
C ARG A 8 23.35 -20.67 24.57
N ASN A 9 23.32 -19.65 23.72
CA ASN A 9 24.12 -19.59 22.49
C ASN A 9 25.62 -19.56 22.80
N ASN A 10 26.39 -20.46 22.16
CA ASN A 10 27.84 -20.55 22.29
C ASN A 10 28.54 -19.71 21.21
N PRO A 11 29.28 -18.64 21.58
CA PRO A 11 29.92 -17.74 20.62
C PRO A 11 31.07 -18.38 19.80
N MET A 12 31.47 -19.63 20.09
CA MET A 12 32.49 -20.35 19.33
C MET A 12 31.97 -21.03 18.05
N VAL A 13 30.64 -21.13 17.86
CA VAL A 13 30.05 -21.73 16.64
C VAL A 13 29.98 -20.72 15.48
N LEU A 14 30.03 -19.40 15.77
CA LEU A 14 29.94 -18.32 14.79
C LEU A 14 31.26 -17.99 14.06
N VAL A 15 32.41 -18.47 14.54
CA VAL A 15 33.72 -18.24 13.90
C VAL A 15 34.04 -19.32 12.84
N GLY A 16 33.48 -20.52 12.98
CA GLY A 16 33.75 -21.65 12.08
C GLY A 16 33.10 -21.50 10.69
N VAL A 17 31.89 -20.94 10.60
CA VAL A 17 31.16 -20.82 9.32
C VAL A 17 31.70 -19.68 8.45
N PHE A 18 32.22 -18.60 9.05
CA PHE A 18 32.75 -17.45 8.31
C PHE A 18 34.10 -17.74 7.61
N SER A 19 34.86 -18.72 8.08
CA SER A 19 36.19 -19.05 7.52
C SER A 19 36.12 -19.96 6.28
N ALA A 20 35.05 -20.73 6.12
CA ALA A 20 34.89 -21.67 4.99
C ALA A 20 34.38 -20.98 3.70
N VAL A 21 33.65 -19.87 3.80
CA VAL A 21 33.10 -19.16 2.63
C VAL A 21 34.17 -18.30 1.93
N VAL A 22 35.11 -17.73 2.68
CA VAL A 22 36.18 -16.87 2.12
C VAL A 22 37.20 -17.68 1.28
N LEU A 23 37.48 -18.93 1.65
CA LEU A 23 38.41 -19.79 0.90
C LEU A 23 37.81 -20.37 -0.39
N PHE A 24 36.48 -20.45 -0.51
CA PHE A 24 35.82 -20.87 -1.76
C PHE A 24 35.80 -19.74 -2.81
N VAL A 25 35.71 -18.48 -2.37
CA VAL A 25 35.71 -17.30 -3.26
C VAL A 25 37.12 -16.98 -3.80
N LEU A 26 38.18 -17.32 -3.06
CA LEU A 26 39.56 -17.09 -3.51
C LEU A 26 40.16 -18.24 -4.35
N GLY A 27 39.52 -19.42 -4.36
CA GLY A 27 40.04 -20.63 -5.02
C GLY A 27 39.69 -20.78 -6.52
N LEU A 28 38.78 -19.98 -7.07
CA LEU A 28 38.38 -20.04 -8.49
C LEU A 28 39.17 -19.08 -9.41
N GLY A 29 40.20 -18.41 -8.88
CA GLY A 29 41.00 -17.43 -9.63
C GLY A 29 42.15 -18.00 -10.47
N ALA A 30 42.24 -19.32 -10.66
CA ALA A 30 43.30 -19.94 -11.44
C ALA A 30 42.73 -20.69 -12.64
N VAL A 31 43.02 -20.14 -13.82
CA VAL A 31 43.16 -20.76 -15.16
C VAL A 31 42.31 -20.04 -16.20
N GLN A 32 42.85 -18.93 -16.75
CA GLN A 32 42.73 -18.57 -18.17
C GLN A 32 43.97 -17.74 -18.55
N ASP A 33 44.78 -18.22 -19.51
CA ASP A 33 45.87 -17.45 -20.13
C ASP A 33 45.31 -16.24 -20.87
N ILE A 34 45.31 -15.07 -20.23
CA ILE A 34 44.95 -13.81 -20.87
C ILE A 34 46.17 -13.34 -21.67
N ARG A 35 46.12 -13.51 -23.00
CA ARG A 35 47.03 -12.78 -23.91
C ARG A 35 46.70 -11.29 -23.82
N VAL A 36 47.61 -10.53 -23.21
CA VAL A 36 47.57 -9.07 -23.23
C VAL A 36 48.02 -8.60 -24.63
N PRO A 37 47.19 -7.86 -25.39
CA PRO A 37 47.61 -7.31 -26.67
C PRO A 37 48.66 -6.20 -26.49
N ASP A 38 49.58 -6.08 -27.45
CA ASP A 38 50.64 -5.07 -27.43
C ASP A 38 50.05 -3.65 -27.42
N PRO A 39 50.57 -2.73 -26.59
CA PRO A 39 50.11 -1.35 -26.55
C PRO A 39 50.45 -0.63 -27.86
N ILE A 40 49.43 -0.09 -28.53
CA ILE A 40 49.59 0.79 -29.69
C ILE A 40 49.98 2.18 -29.19
N PRO A 41 51.09 2.79 -29.66
CA PRO A 41 51.44 4.16 -29.30
C PRO A 41 50.42 5.14 -29.86
N GLY A 42 49.64 5.78 -28.98
CA GLY A 42 48.70 6.83 -29.34
C GLY A 42 48.62 7.89 -28.25
N ARG A 43 48.47 9.15 -28.63
CA ARG A 43 48.16 10.24 -27.69
C ARG A 43 46.65 10.38 -27.61
N ALA A 44 46.08 10.06 -26.45
CA ALA A 44 44.70 10.41 -26.14
C ALA A 44 44.59 11.94 -26.00
N VAL A 45 43.80 12.58 -26.85
CA VAL A 45 43.44 13.99 -26.69
C VAL A 45 42.15 14.02 -25.87
N ALA A 46 42.21 14.53 -24.65
CA ALA A 46 41.01 14.74 -23.84
C ALA A 46 40.15 15.80 -24.53
N ALA A 47 38.97 15.40 -25.01
CA ALA A 47 37.93 16.36 -25.34
C ALA A 47 37.55 17.12 -24.05
N PRO A 48 37.28 18.43 -24.11
CA PRO A 48 36.84 19.17 -22.94
C PRO A 48 35.55 18.53 -22.42
N GLY A 49 35.61 18.01 -21.20
CA GLY A 49 34.49 17.35 -20.54
C GLY A 49 33.37 18.35 -20.29
N GLY A 50 32.38 18.38 -21.19
CA GLY A 50 31.06 18.90 -20.84
C GLY A 50 30.46 17.96 -19.81
N ALA A 51 30.09 18.48 -18.64
CA ALA A 51 29.27 17.73 -17.70
C ALA A 51 28.01 17.28 -18.44
N LEU A 52 27.78 15.97 -18.52
CA LEU A 52 26.47 15.46 -18.94
C LEU A 52 25.44 16.03 -17.96
N PRO A 53 24.31 16.59 -18.45
CA PRO A 53 23.25 17.04 -17.56
C PRO A 53 22.87 15.87 -16.65
N ALA A 54 22.87 16.11 -15.34
CA ALA A 54 22.48 15.10 -14.36
C ALA A 54 21.05 14.66 -14.68
N GLU A 55 20.87 13.38 -14.98
CA GLU A 55 19.56 12.79 -15.19
C GLU A 55 18.73 12.99 -13.93
N ALA A 56 17.48 13.44 -14.10
CA ALA A 56 16.59 13.65 -12.96
C ALA A 56 16.45 12.33 -12.19
N PRO A 57 16.51 12.34 -10.85
CA PRO A 57 16.39 11.12 -10.08
C PRO A 57 15.04 10.45 -10.38
N GLY A 58 15.10 9.16 -10.72
CA GLY A 58 13.92 8.37 -11.07
C GLY A 58 12.90 8.24 -9.94
N PRO A 59 11.76 7.59 -10.21
CA PRO A 59 10.64 7.52 -9.28
C PRO A 59 11.05 6.94 -7.92
N ARG A 60 10.67 7.61 -6.82
CA ARG A 60 11.01 7.17 -5.46
C ARG A 60 9.94 7.56 -4.44
N PRO A 61 9.68 6.73 -3.42
CA PRO A 61 8.80 7.11 -2.32
C PRO A 61 9.32 8.37 -1.60
N VAL A 62 8.39 9.20 -1.12
CA VAL A 62 8.66 10.41 -0.34
C VAL A 62 8.09 10.21 1.06
N LEU A 63 8.98 10.06 2.05
CA LEU A 63 8.60 9.83 3.45
C LEU A 63 8.17 11.12 4.15
N ARG A 64 7.05 11.69 3.71
CA ARG A 64 6.41 12.89 4.26
C ARG A 64 4.91 12.67 4.40
N LEU A 65 4.27 13.47 5.25
CA LEU A 65 2.85 13.37 5.57
C LEU A 65 2.11 14.62 5.08
N GLY A 66 1.80 15.58 5.96
CA GLY A 66 0.98 16.75 5.60
C GLY A 66 1.52 17.63 4.46
N ASP A 67 2.84 17.65 4.23
CA ASP A 67 3.50 18.40 3.15
C ASP A 67 3.90 17.51 1.96
N HIS A 68 3.35 16.29 1.87
CA HIS A 68 3.70 15.34 0.83
C HIS A 68 3.35 15.90 -0.58
N PRO A 69 4.25 15.82 -1.58
CA PRO A 69 4.04 16.41 -2.90
C PRO A 69 2.73 16.00 -3.58
N LEU A 70 2.31 14.74 -3.43
CA LEU A 70 1.04 14.24 -3.96
C LEU A 70 -0.19 14.95 -3.36
N LEU A 71 -0.10 15.44 -2.12
CA LEU A 71 -1.22 16.10 -1.43
C LEU A 71 -1.19 17.61 -1.67
N VAL A 72 -0.01 18.25 -1.63
CA VAL A 72 0.11 19.71 -1.76
C VAL A 72 0.12 20.18 -3.22
N LYS A 73 0.56 19.35 -4.16
CA LYS A 73 0.38 19.56 -5.60
C LYS A 73 -0.76 18.66 -6.05
N ALA A 74 -1.97 19.01 -5.64
CA ALA A 74 -3.17 18.21 -5.86
C ALA A 74 -3.29 17.76 -7.33
N VAL A 75 -3.47 16.46 -7.53
CA VAL A 75 -3.63 15.83 -8.84
C VAL A 75 -5.03 15.24 -8.90
N SER A 76 -5.74 15.46 -10.00
CA SER A 76 -6.98 14.74 -10.28
C SER A 76 -6.68 13.38 -10.89
N LEU A 77 -7.39 12.35 -10.42
CA LEU A 77 -7.44 11.10 -11.14
C LEU A 77 -8.17 11.34 -12.47
N PRO A 78 -7.65 10.85 -13.60
CA PRO A 78 -8.32 10.99 -14.88
C PRO A 78 -9.60 10.16 -14.91
N ALA A 79 -10.60 10.60 -15.68
CA ALA A 79 -11.74 9.74 -16.00
C ALA A 79 -11.22 8.43 -16.61
N THR A 80 -11.47 7.32 -15.94
CA THR A 80 -10.82 6.03 -16.21
C THR A 80 -11.86 5.02 -16.63
N ALA A 81 -11.61 4.35 -17.77
CA ALA A 81 -12.44 3.23 -18.17
C ALA A 81 -12.27 2.08 -17.16
N CYS A 82 -13.39 1.54 -16.69
CA CYS A 82 -13.42 0.39 -15.81
C CYS A 82 -14.57 -0.52 -16.22
N ALA A 83 -14.32 -1.82 -16.28
CA ALA A 83 -15.33 -2.82 -16.56
C ALA A 83 -15.21 -3.94 -15.53
N LEU A 84 -16.23 -4.05 -14.69
CA LEU A 84 -16.34 -5.15 -13.73
C LEU A 84 -17.17 -6.29 -14.35
N PRO A 85 -16.85 -7.55 -14.06
CA PRO A 85 -17.73 -8.67 -14.43
C PRO A 85 -19.06 -8.55 -13.67
N ALA A 86 -20.07 -9.30 -14.13
CA ALA A 86 -21.30 -9.45 -13.37
C ALA A 86 -20.99 -9.93 -11.94
N PHE A 87 -21.56 -9.25 -10.96
CA PHE A 87 -21.35 -9.58 -9.56
C PHE A 87 -22.03 -10.92 -9.21
N GLY A 88 -21.36 -11.71 -8.38
CA GLY A 88 -21.81 -13.01 -7.92
C GLY A 88 -21.02 -13.45 -6.69
N LEU A 89 -21.53 -14.46 -5.98
CA LEU A 89 -21.05 -14.84 -4.65
C LEU A 89 -20.24 -16.13 -4.60
N SER A 90 -20.08 -16.81 -5.74
CA SER A 90 -19.11 -17.90 -5.79
C SER A 90 -17.69 -17.32 -5.69
N ASP A 91 -16.77 -18.08 -5.09
CA ASP A 91 -15.37 -17.64 -4.97
C ASP A 91 -14.79 -17.24 -6.33
N LYS A 92 -15.16 -17.96 -7.39
CA LYS A 92 -14.74 -17.66 -8.77
C LYS A 92 -15.22 -16.29 -9.24
N GLU A 93 -16.47 -15.94 -8.95
CA GLU A 93 -17.06 -14.65 -9.35
C GLU A 93 -16.45 -13.50 -8.54
N LEU A 94 -16.30 -13.66 -7.22
CA LEU A 94 -15.66 -12.67 -6.37
C LEU A 94 -14.19 -12.44 -6.74
N ILE A 95 -13.42 -13.51 -6.99
CA ILE A 95 -12.03 -13.40 -7.47
C ILE A 95 -11.97 -12.61 -8.79
N ALA A 96 -12.87 -12.90 -9.74
CA ALA A 96 -12.92 -12.18 -11.01
C ALA A 96 -13.28 -10.69 -10.80
N TYR A 97 -14.24 -10.41 -9.92
CA TYR A 97 -14.66 -9.05 -9.57
C TYR A 97 -13.50 -8.25 -8.96
N TYR A 98 -12.80 -8.82 -7.96
CA TYR A 98 -11.66 -8.16 -7.33
C TYR A 98 -10.47 -7.99 -8.27
N THR A 99 -10.19 -8.99 -9.12
CA THR A 99 -9.11 -8.90 -10.10
C THR A 99 -9.35 -7.77 -11.09
N ALA A 100 -10.60 -7.63 -11.58
CA ALA A 100 -10.99 -6.53 -12.45
C ALA A 100 -10.93 -5.18 -11.72
N GLY A 101 -11.39 -5.12 -10.47
CA GLY A 101 -11.32 -3.90 -9.64
C GLY A 101 -9.89 -3.41 -9.43
N VAL A 102 -8.95 -4.30 -9.08
CA VAL A 102 -7.53 -3.97 -8.97
C VAL A 102 -6.98 -3.43 -10.30
N ALA A 103 -7.34 -4.05 -11.42
CA ALA A 103 -6.92 -3.56 -12.73
C ALA A 103 -7.47 -2.16 -13.03
N CYS A 104 -8.72 -1.85 -12.68
CA CYS A 104 -9.26 -0.50 -12.82
C CYS A 104 -8.51 0.52 -11.96
N MET A 105 -8.15 0.16 -10.73
CA MET A 105 -7.39 1.02 -9.83
C MET A 105 -5.95 1.24 -10.30
N ASP A 106 -5.33 0.22 -10.89
CA ASP A 106 -4.02 0.33 -11.54
C ASP A 106 -4.05 1.38 -12.65
N GLU A 107 -5.06 1.34 -13.53
CA GLU A 107 -5.22 2.31 -14.61
C GLU A 107 -5.52 3.73 -14.10
N ALA A 108 -6.28 3.86 -13.01
CA ALA A 108 -6.62 5.15 -12.43
C ALA A 108 -5.42 5.82 -11.72
N TRP A 109 -4.64 5.04 -10.96
CA TRP A 109 -3.57 5.58 -10.10
C TRP A 109 -2.20 5.68 -10.76
N ARG A 110 -1.88 4.80 -11.72
CA ARG A 110 -0.60 4.84 -12.45
C ARG A 110 -0.23 6.22 -12.97
N PRO A 111 -1.06 6.90 -13.80
CA PRO A 111 -0.67 8.18 -14.38
C PRO A 111 -0.46 9.26 -13.30
N VAL A 112 -1.21 9.19 -12.20
CA VAL A 112 -1.10 10.13 -11.08
C VAL A 112 0.22 9.96 -10.33
N LEU A 113 0.61 8.71 -10.02
CA LEU A 113 1.87 8.43 -9.34
C LEU A 113 3.09 8.75 -10.23
N GLU A 114 3.03 8.41 -11.52
CA GLU A 114 4.08 8.73 -12.48
C GLU A 114 4.25 10.26 -12.66
N GLN A 115 3.14 11.00 -12.77
CA GLN A 115 3.17 12.47 -12.82
C GLN A 115 3.80 13.09 -11.56
N ALA A 116 3.61 12.46 -10.40
CA ALA A 116 4.20 12.90 -9.13
C ALA A 116 5.66 12.42 -8.92
N ASN A 117 6.25 11.73 -9.91
CA ASN A 117 7.56 11.05 -9.82
C ASN A 117 7.64 10.07 -8.62
N LEU A 118 6.54 9.38 -8.36
CA LEU A 118 6.40 8.31 -7.36
C LEU A 118 6.44 6.95 -8.06
N PRO A 119 6.90 5.88 -7.39
CA PRO A 119 6.94 4.56 -7.99
C PRO A 119 5.52 4.06 -8.25
N PHE A 120 5.38 3.25 -9.29
CA PHE A 120 4.20 2.44 -9.52
C PHE A 120 4.59 0.97 -9.61
N GLU A 121 3.85 0.13 -8.90
CA GLU A 121 3.88 -1.32 -8.99
C GLU A 121 2.45 -1.79 -8.75
N ARG A 122 2.00 -2.86 -9.41
CA ARG A 122 0.66 -3.41 -9.17
C ARG A 122 0.66 -4.18 -7.84
N PRO A 123 -0.41 -4.14 -7.03
CA PRO A 123 -0.47 -4.96 -5.83
C PRO A 123 -0.66 -6.44 -6.21
N THR A 124 -0.17 -7.33 -5.36
CA THR A 124 -0.58 -8.74 -5.41
C THR A 124 -1.99 -8.84 -4.83
N LEU A 125 -2.91 -9.52 -5.51
CA LEU A 125 -4.24 -9.82 -4.96
C LEU A 125 -4.26 -11.25 -4.40
N ASN A 126 -4.56 -11.38 -3.11
CA ASN A 126 -4.84 -12.65 -2.47
C ASN A 126 -6.34 -12.73 -2.13
N ALA A 127 -7.09 -13.44 -2.96
CA ALA A 127 -8.54 -13.61 -2.82
C ALA A 127 -8.92 -15.09 -2.57
N THR A 128 -8.31 -15.71 -1.57
CA THR A 128 -8.68 -17.06 -1.11
C THR A 128 -9.94 -17.03 -0.24
N PRO A 129 -10.69 -18.14 -0.08
CA PRO A 129 -11.88 -18.13 0.78
C PRO A 129 -11.58 -17.80 2.25
N GLU A 130 -10.47 -18.33 2.75
CA GLU A 130 -10.01 -18.11 4.12
C GLU A 130 -8.97 -16.99 4.17
N LEU A 131 -8.96 -16.23 5.27
CA LEU A 131 -7.95 -15.21 5.54
C LEU A 131 -6.77 -15.83 6.28
N GLY A 132 -5.64 -15.95 5.59
CA GLY A 132 -4.38 -16.42 6.17
C GLY A 132 -3.47 -15.30 6.64
N GLY A 133 -2.46 -15.66 7.44
CA GLY A 133 -1.38 -14.76 7.82
C GLY A 133 -0.54 -14.29 6.62
N SER A 134 0.25 -13.25 6.84
CA SER A 134 1.11 -12.60 5.85
C SER A 134 2.49 -12.29 6.43
N PRO A 135 3.43 -11.76 5.63
CA PRO A 135 4.65 -11.18 6.17
C PRO A 135 4.43 -10.03 7.16
N CYS A 136 3.20 -9.48 7.25
CA CYS A 136 2.82 -8.47 8.24
C CYS A 136 2.35 -9.05 9.58
N GLY A 137 2.17 -10.37 9.69
CA GLY A 137 1.75 -11.04 10.92
C GLY A 137 0.61 -12.02 10.70
N ASP A 138 -0.04 -12.41 11.80
CA ASP A 138 -1.25 -13.21 11.76
C ASP A 138 -2.40 -12.45 11.10
N ALA A 139 -3.39 -13.18 10.57
CA ALA A 139 -4.59 -12.57 10.02
C ALA A 139 -5.38 -11.84 11.14
N PRO A 140 -5.94 -10.65 10.87
CA PRO A 140 -6.79 -9.96 11.83
C PRO A 140 -8.04 -10.80 12.14
N ALA A 141 -8.56 -10.65 13.35
CA ALA A 141 -9.81 -11.30 13.74
C ALA A 141 -10.98 -10.78 12.88
N GLU A 142 -12.04 -11.57 12.74
CA GLU A 142 -13.22 -11.20 11.92
C GLU A 142 -13.87 -9.90 12.37
N GLY A 143 -13.84 -9.62 13.68
CA GLY A 143 -14.38 -8.38 14.25
C GLY A 143 -13.43 -7.19 14.20
N GLU A 144 -12.19 -7.37 13.72
CA GLU A 144 -11.20 -6.30 13.55
C GLU A 144 -11.16 -5.83 12.10
N ALA A 145 -11.08 -6.76 11.15
CA ALA A 145 -11.08 -6.44 9.72
C ALA A 145 -11.59 -7.59 8.84
N VAL A 146 -12.30 -7.23 7.76
CA VAL A 146 -12.81 -8.19 6.77
C VAL A 146 -11.85 -8.43 5.60
N ALA A 147 -10.96 -7.47 5.34
CA ALA A 147 -9.86 -7.50 4.40
C ALA A 147 -8.66 -6.76 5.02
N TYR A 148 -7.47 -6.86 4.41
CA TYR A 148 -6.35 -6.00 4.81
C TYR A 148 -5.28 -5.90 3.72
N TYR A 149 -4.48 -4.83 3.79
CA TYR A 149 -3.31 -4.62 2.96
C TYR A 149 -2.02 -4.85 3.76
N CYS A 150 -1.11 -5.67 3.22
CA CYS A 150 0.21 -5.85 3.80
C CYS A 150 1.27 -5.07 3.01
N GLY A 151 1.77 -3.97 3.60
CA GLY A 151 2.81 -3.14 3.00
C GLY A 151 4.16 -3.85 2.79
N ARG A 152 4.44 -4.97 3.48
CA ARG A 152 5.72 -5.70 3.37
C ARG A 152 5.86 -6.50 2.08
N ASN A 153 4.76 -7.03 1.54
CA ASN A 153 4.73 -7.74 0.26
C ASN A 153 3.84 -7.05 -0.79
N ARG A 154 3.29 -5.87 -0.47
CA ARG A 154 2.39 -5.10 -1.33
C ARG A 154 1.20 -5.92 -1.81
N ALA A 155 0.60 -6.68 -0.90
CA ALA A 155 -0.53 -7.54 -1.20
C ALA A 155 -1.82 -7.05 -0.54
N ILE A 156 -2.91 -7.08 -1.30
CA ILE A 156 -4.28 -6.91 -0.85
C ILE A 156 -4.85 -8.30 -0.55
N TYR A 157 -5.29 -8.52 0.68
CA TYR A 157 -5.93 -9.75 1.13
C TYR A 157 -7.44 -9.53 1.20
N MET A 158 -8.18 -10.09 0.24
CA MET A 158 -9.63 -9.95 0.07
C MET A 158 -10.30 -11.32 0.15
N PRO A 159 -10.46 -11.88 1.36
CA PRO A 159 -10.93 -13.25 1.54
C PRO A 159 -12.38 -13.42 1.06
N THR A 160 -12.63 -14.25 0.04
CA THR A 160 -13.97 -14.33 -0.59
C THR A 160 -15.03 -14.84 0.37
N GLY A 161 -14.70 -15.81 1.23
CA GLY A 161 -15.61 -16.36 2.23
C GLY A 161 -15.99 -15.32 3.28
N ARG A 162 -15.00 -14.69 3.93
CA ARG A 162 -15.26 -13.65 4.94
C ARG A 162 -15.98 -12.43 4.35
N MET A 163 -15.63 -12.01 3.13
CA MET A 163 -16.34 -10.93 2.46
C MET A 163 -17.80 -11.29 2.15
N ARG A 164 -18.07 -12.52 1.70
CA ARG A 164 -19.45 -12.99 1.49
C ARG A 164 -20.23 -13.09 2.80
N ASP A 165 -19.62 -13.63 3.83
CA ASP A 165 -20.34 -14.06 5.04
C ASP A 165 -20.50 -12.93 6.07
N ASN A 166 -19.52 -12.01 6.16
CA ASN A 166 -19.46 -10.97 7.20
C ASN A 166 -19.19 -9.55 6.66
N GLY A 167 -18.65 -9.38 5.46
CA GLY A 167 -18.26 -8.08 4.92
C GLY A 167 -19.35 -7.40 4.08
N GLY A 168 -19.57 -7.91 2.88
CA GLY A 168 -20.45 -7.31 1.86
C GLY A 168 -21.72 -8.09 1.57
N GLY A 169 -21.75 -9.41 1.76
CA GLY A 169 -22.91 -10.21 1.37
C GLY A 169 -23.16 -10.09 -0.14
N ASP A 170 -24.42 -9.84 -0.53
CA ASP A 170 -24.83 -9.65 -1.91
C ASP A 170 -24.71 -8.19 -2.41
N ARG A 171 -24.01 -7.31 -1.68
CA ARG A 171 -23.88 -5.88 -1.98
C ARG A 171 -22.58 -5.57 -2.76
N PRO A 172 -22.61 -5.42 -4.09
CA PRO A 172 -21.41 -5.15 -4.88
C PRO A 172 -20.70 -3.85 -4.46
N GLY A 173 -21.44 -2.83 -4.03
CA GLY A 173 -20.87 -1.57 -3.56
C GLY A 173 -19.91 -1.75 -2.40
N THR A 174 -20.28 -2.54 -1.39
CA THR A 174 -19.42 -2.85 -0.23
C THR A 174 -18.16 -3.59 -0.62
N HIS A 175 -18.27 -4.59 -1.49
CA HIS A 175 -17.11 -5.32 -2.00
C HIS A 175 -16.12 -4.40 -2.72
N LEU A 176 -16.64 -3.46 -3.52
CA LEU A 176 -15.83 -2.48 -4.24
C LEU A 176 -15.23 -1.43 -3.29
N ALA A 177 -15.99 -0.96 -2.30
CA ALA A 177 -15.56 -0.01 -1.28
C ALA A 177 -14.38 -0.57 -0.47
N THR A 178 -14.51 -1.79 0.05
CA THR A 178 -13.43 -2.48 0.77
C THR A 178 -12.20 -2.66 -0.12
N LEU A 179 -12.36 -3.14 -1.36
CA LEU A 179 -11.22 -3.30 -2.28
C LEU A 179 -10.50 -1.97 -2.56
N ALA A 180 -11.27 -0.89 -2.78
CA ALA A 180 -10.74 0.43 -3.07
C ALA A 180 -10.04 1.05 -1.84
N HIS A 181 -10.54 0.79 -0.62
CA HIS A 181 -9.88 1.15 0.63
C HIS A 181 -8.50 0.46 0.74
N GLU A 182 -8.44 -0.86 0.54
CA GLU A 182 -7.16 -1.60 0.58
C GLU A 182 -6.18 -1.13 -0.50
N TYR A 183 -6.69 -0.74 -1.67
CA TYR A 183 -5.87 -0.12 -2.70
C TYR A 183 -5.42 1.30 -2.29
N GLY A 184 -6.21 2.02 -1.50
CA GLY A 184 -5.80 3.29 -0.86
C GLY A 184 -4.53 3.10 -0.02
N HIS A 185 -4.44 2.05 0.79
CA HIS A 185 -3.22 1.71 1.51
C HIS A 185 -2.06 1.36 0.57
N HIS A 186 -2.34 0.71 -0.56
CA HIS A 186 -1.33 0.47 -1.59
C HIS A 186 -0.75 1.78 -2.16
N VAL A 187 -1.59 2.77 -2.44
CA VAL A 187 -1.16 4.11 -2.87
C VAL A 187 -0.33 4.81 -1.78
N GLN A 188 -0.72 4.70 -0.51
CA GLN A 188 0.06 5.21 0.62
C GLN A 188 1.44 4.51 0.73
N ALA A 189 1.52 3.21 0.45
CA ALA A 189 2.76 2.47 0.46
C ALA A 189 3.71 2.87 -0.67
N LEU A 190 3.18 3.01 -1.90
CA LEU A 190 3.95 3.45 -3.07
C LEU A 190 4.46 4.88 -2.91
N SER A 191 3.60 5.78 -2.43
CA SER A 191 3.97 7.17 -2.17
C SER A 191 4.96 7.33 -1.01
N GLY A 192 4.97 6.40 -0.06
CA GLY A 192 5.82 6.44 1.14
C GLY A 192 5.13 7.03 2.37
N MET A 193 3.88 7.48 2.24
CA MET A 193 3.08 8.01 3.36
C MET A 193 2.80 6.94 4.41
N LEU A 194 2.46 5.70 4.00
CA LEU A 194 2.18 4.61 4.94
C LEU A 194 3.37 4.37 5.89
N ARG A 195 4.58 4.29 5.32
CA ARG A 195 5.81 4.12 6.10
C ARG A 195 6.11 5.32 7.00
N ALA A 196 5.86 6.54 6.51
CA ALA A 196 6.09 7.74 7.30
C ALA A 196 5.13 7.83 8.50
N ALA A 197 3.88 7.39 8.34
CA ALA A 197 2.88 7.36 9.39
C ALA A 197 3.12 6.21 10.38
N ASP A 198 3.52 5.03 9.92
CA ASP A 198 3.96 3.90 10.77
C ASP A 198 5.08 4.32 11.75
N PHE A 199 6.07 5.09 11.27
CA PHE A 199 7.09 5.67 12.16
C PHE A 199 6.52 6.62 13.22
N LYS A 200 5.44 7.34 12.93
CA LYS A 200 4.78 8.24 13.90
C LYS A 200 3.98 7.44 14.94
N ILE A 201 3.25 6.41 14.49
CA ILE A 201 2.51 5.49 15.36
C ILE A 201 3.48 4.84 16.35
N GLY A 202 4.55 4.20 15.86
CA GLY A 202 5.52 3.53 16.71
C GLY A 202 6.24 4.47 17.69
N ALA A 203 6.49 5.72 17.28
CA ALA A 203 7.11 6.73 18.17
C ALA A 203 6.16 7.24 19.26
N ALA A 204 4.86 7.29 18.99
CA ALA A 204 3.83 7.67 19.97
C ALA A 204 3.46 6.49 20.89
N GLY A 205 3.56 5.26 20.38
CA GLY A 205 3.04 4.03 20.96
C GLY A 205 1.68 3.69 20.37
N GLU A 206 1.56 2.50 19.77
CA GLU A 206 0.41 2.03 18.97
C GLU A 206 -0.93 2.20 19.69
N GLU A 207 -1.01 1.78 20.95
CA GLU A 207 -2.24 1.80 21.77
C GLU A 207 -2.44 3.11 22.55
N THR A 208 -1.63 4.15 22.28
CA THR A 208 -1.80 5.45 22.95
C THR A 208 -2.78 6.32 22.17
N PRO A 209 -3.45 7.30 22.81
CA PRO A 209 -4.33 8.23 22.09
C PRO A 209 -3.65 8.92 20.91
N ALA A 210 -2.36 9.24 21.04
CA ALA A 210 -1.58 9.85 19.96
C ALA A 210 -1.25 8.85 18.84
N GLY A 211 -0.96 7.59 19.16
CA GLY A 211 -0.75 6.52 18.19
C GLY A 211 -2.01 6.22 17.39
N LEU A 212 -3.13 6.02 18.09
CA LEU A 212 -4.45 5.80 17.50
C LEU A 212 -4.88 6.95 16.60
N GLU A 213 -4.59 8.21 16.95
CA GLU A 213 -4.87 9.34 16.05
C GLU A 213 -4.06 9.26 14.73
N TRP A 214 -2.80 8.81 14.77
CA TRP A 214 -2.04 8.58 13.55
C TRP A 214 -2.60 7.41 12.74
N SER A 215 -3.05 6.34 13.39
CA SER A 215 -3.76 5.23 12.71
C SER A 215 -5.00 5.75 11.99
N ARG A 216 -5.87 6.52 12.65
CA ARG A 216 -7.07 7.10 12.03
C ARG A 216 -6.75 7.97 10.82
N ARG A 217 -5.67 8.76 10.87
CA ARG A 217 -5.23 9.56 9.71
C ARG A 217 -4.84 8.70 8.51
N ILE A 218 -4.28 7.50 8.72
CA ILE A 218 -3.97 6.54 7.65
C ILE A 218 -5.28 5.98 7.08
N GLU A 219 -6.15 5.45 7.94
CA GLU A 219 -7.41 4.78 7.57
C GLU A 219 -8.35 5.73 6.82
N LEU A 220 -8.57 6.93 7.35
CA LEU A 220 -9.42 7.94 6.73
C LEU A 220 -8.86 8.44 5.38
N GLN A 221 -7.54 8.45 5.22
CA GLN A 221 -6.94 8.79 3.94
C GLN A 221 -7.14 7.65 2.92
N ALA A 222 -7.10 6.39 3.35
CA ALA A 222 -7.43 5.25 2.49
C ALA A 222 -8.89 5.32 2.01
N ASN A 223 -9.84 5.67 2.90
CA ASN A 223 -11.24 5.94 2.53
C ASN A 223 -11.34 7.06 1.50
N CYS A 224 -10.63 8.17 1.69
CA CYS A 224 -10.64 9.27 0.73
C CYS A 224 -10.05 8.88 -0.63
N PHE A 225 -8.96 8.09 -0.65
CA PHE A 225 -8.40 7.56 -1.88
C PHE A 225 -9.34 6.57 -2.59
N ALA A 226 -10.10 5.77 -1.84
CA ALA A 226 -11.17 4.96 -2.40
C ALA A 226 -12.23 5.84 -3.08
N GLY A 227 -12.66 6.91 -2.42
CA GLY A 227 -13.58 7.91 -2.97
C GLY A 227 -13.07 8.54 -4.27
N LEU A 228 -11.79 8.90 -4.35
CA LEU A 228 -11.18 9.43 -5.59
C LEU A 228 -11.24 8.45 -6.75
N PHE A 229 -10.95 7.16 -6.49
CA PHE A 229 -11.06 6.12 -7.50
C PHE A 229 -12.51 5.98 -8.00
N LEU A 230 -13.46 5.94 -7.08
CA LEU A 230 -14.88 5.82 -7.39
C LEU A 230 -15.41 7.03 -8.19
N TYR A 231 -14.95 8.24 -7.87
CA TYR A 231 -15.22 9.43 -8.67
C TYR A 231 -14.67 9.28 -10.11
N ALA A 232 -13.40 8.91 -10.23
CA ALA A 232 -12.70 8.80 -11.51
C ALA A 232 -13.29 7.71 -12.44
N THR A 233 -13.97 6.72 -11.86
CA THR A 233 -14.55 5.59 -12.60
C THR A 233 -16.09 5.59 -12.61
N SER A 234 -16.73 6.63 -12.05
CA SER A 234 -18.18 6.70 -11.87
C SER A 234 -18.98 6.45 -13.14
N ASP A 235 -18.60 7.09 -14.26
CA ASP A 235 -19.29 6.93 -15.53
C ASP A 235 -19.12 5.51 -16.11
N ALA A 236 -17.96 4.87 -15.88
CA ALA A 236 -17.64 3.56 -16.43
C ALA A 236 -18.25 2.41 -15.61
N LEU A 237 -18.24 2.53 -14.28
CA LEU A 237 -18.86 1.58 -13.36
C LEU A 237 -20.39 1.65 -13.37
N GLY A 238 -20.94 2.80 -13.75
CA GLY A 238 -22.33 3.16 -13.47
C GLY A 238 -22.39 4.04 -12.22
N PRO A 239 -22.99 5.26 -12.31
CA PRO A 239 -23.01 6.21 -11.21
C PRO A 239 -23.63 5.67 -9.92
N ASP A 240 -24.63 4.78 -10.03
CA ASP A 240 -25.31 4.20 -8.87
C ASP A 240 -24.37 3.29 -8.06
N LEU A 241 -23.63 2.39 -8.73
CA LEU A 241 -22.66 1.51 -8.05
C LEU A 241 -21.51 2.31 -7.44
N ALA A 242 -20.99 3.30 -8.18
CA ALA A 242 -19.91 4.14 -7.69
C ALA A 242 -20.34 4.95 -6.45
N ARG A 243 -21.57 5.47 -6.46
CA ARG A 243 -22.18 6.16 -5.31
C ARG A 243 -22.40 5.21 -4.14
N GLU A 244 -22.99 4.04 -4.38
CA GLU A 244 -23.23 3.01 -3.36
C GLU A 244 -21.92 2.65 -2.64
N ALA A 245 -20.85 2.40 -3.39
CA ALA A 245 -19.54 2.09 -2.82
C ALA A 245 -18.94 3.28 -2.03
N ALA A 246 -19.12 4.52 -2.49
CA ALA A 246 -18.60 5.69 -1.78
C ALA A 246 -19.36 5.96 -0.48
N GLU A 247 -20.66 5.67 -0.46
CA GLU A 247 -21.53 5.84 0.71
C GLU A 247 -21.42 4.66 1.69
N ASP A 248 -20.88 3.51 1.29
CA ASP A 248 -20.80 2.31 2.14
C ASP A 248 -19.98 2.54 3.43
N PHE A 249 -18.99 3.44 3.39
CA PHE A 249 -18.16 3.79 4.55
C PHE A 249 -18.96 4.35 5.75
N GLN A 250 -20.20 4.82 5.54
CA GLN A 250 -21.09 5.23 6.64
C GLN A 250 -21.56 4.07 7.52
N TYR A 251 -21.47 2.83 7.03
CA TYR A 251 -21.86 1.62 7.75
C TYR A 251 -20.69 0.97 8.51
N ALA A 252 -19.55 1.67 8.61
CA ALA A 252 -18.43 1.22 9.42
C ALA A 252 -18.88 0.98 10.88
N VAL A 253 -18.36 -0.10 11.48
CA VAL A 253 -18.65 -0.42 12.88
C VAL A 253 -17.84 0.52 13.76
N GLU A 254 -18.52 1.22 14.68
CA GLU A 254 -17.86 2.09 15.64
C GLU A 254 -17.01 1.28 16.62
N GLU A 255 -15.72 1.58 16.65
CA GLU A 255 -14.77 0.99 17.60
C GLU A 255 -14.87 1.68 18.98
N PRO A 256 -14.63 0.95 20.09
CA PRO A 256 -14.52 1.57 21.41
C PRO A 256 -13.46 2.68 21.41
N ALA A 257 -13.76 3.81 22.06
CA ALA A 257 -12.92 5.00 22.03
C ALA A 257 -11.45 4.74 22.43
N GLU A 258 -11.21 3.83 23.37
CA GLU A 258 -9.86 3.48 23.85
C GLU A 258 -9.05 2.65 22.85
N LYS A 259 -9.67 2.16 21.78
CA LYS A 259 -9.05 1.31 20.74
C LYS A 259 -9.36 1.78 19.32
N ASN A 260 -9.99 2.94 19.17
CA ASN A 260 -10.47 3.44 17.88
C ASN A 260 -9.29 3.84 16.99
N ALA A 261 -8.94 2.95 16.06
CA ALA A 261 -7.86 3.06 15.09
C ALA A 261 -8.35 3.49 13.70
N HIS A 262 -9.64 3.32 13.38
CA HIS A 262 -10.21 3.59 12.06
C HIS A 262 -10.98 4.92 11.94
N GLY A 263 -11.39 5.46 13.08
CA GLY A 263 -12.16 6.69 13.20
C GLY A 263 -13.65 6.42 13.32
N LEU A 264 -14.38 7.44 13.78
CA LEU A 264 -15.83 7.35 13.91
C LEU A 264 -16.49 7.14 12.54
N PRO A 265 -17.61 6.42 12.46
CA PRO A 265 -18.30 6.17 11.20
C PRO A 265 -18.61 7.44 10.39
N ASP A 266 -18.97 8.54 11.07
CA ASP A 266 -19.21 9.84 10.43
C ASP A 266 -17.93 10.39 9.76
N ASN A 267 -16.77 10.29 10.42
CA ASN A 267 -15.49 10.68 9.83
C ASN A 267 -15.13 9.78 8.65
N GLN A 268 -15.35 8.46 8.77
CA GLN A 268 -15.10 7.52 7.68
C GLN A 268 -15.91 7.85 6.43
N ALA A 269 -17.20 8.12 6.60
CA ALA A 269 -18.10 8.57 5.54
C ALA A 269 -17.67 9.90 4.94
N GLU A 270 -17.36 10.89 5.79
CA GLU A 270 -16.95 12.22 5.34
C GLU A 270 -15.70 12.16 4.47
N TRP A 271 -14.66 11.43 4.90
CA TRP A 271 -13.43 11.33 4.13
C TRP A 271 -13.60 10.57 2.81
N ALA A 272 -14.38 9.49 2.78
CA ALA A 272 -14.74 8.82 1.52
C ALA A 272 -15.43 9.79 0.56
N MET A 273 -16.40 10.55 1.06
CA MET A 273 -17.17 11.50 0.27
C MET A 273 -16.37 12.73 -0.14
N ASN A 274 -15.38 13.16 0.65
CA ASN A 274 -14.43 14.21 0.27
C ASN A 274 -13.61 13.81 -0.95
N GLY A 275 -13.19 12.54 -1.02
CA GLY A 275 -12.56 11.98 -2.22
C GLY A 275 -13.54 11.95 -3.39
N PHE A 276 -14.73 11.39 -3.16
CA PHE A 276 -15.75 11.22 -4.20
C PHE A 276 -16.27 12.55 -4.79
N ALA A 277 -16.30 13.63 -4.00
CA ALA A 277 -16.81 14.93 -4.44
C ALA A 277 -15.75 15.86 -5.03
N ALA A 278 -14.52 15.85 -4.49
CA ALA A 278 -13.49 16.83 -4.86
C ALA A 278 -12.64 16.37 -6.06
N GLY A 279 -12.46 15.07 -6.26
CA GLY A 279 -11.73 14.51 -7.40
C GLY A 279 -10.26 14.91 -7.48
N THR A 280 -9.62 15.34 -6.37
CA THR A 280 -8.17 15.63 -6.32
C THR A 280 -7.53 15.04 -5.07
N THR A 281 -6.27 14.63 -5.16
CA THR A 281 -5.50 14.09 -4.03
C THR A 281 -5.33 15.07 -2.86
N GLY A 282 -5.46 16.39 -3.10
CA GLY A 282 -5.35 17.41 -2.06
C GLY A 282 -6.50 17.39 -1.06
N SER A 283 -7.70 16.94 -1.46
CA SER A 283 -8.83 16.80 -0.52
C SER A 283 -8.65 15.66 0.47
N CYS A 284 -7.65 14.80 0.28
CA CYS A 284 -7.35 13.64 1.11
C CYS A 284 -6.19 13.88 2.10
N ASN A 285 -5.89 15.14 2.44
CA ASN A 285 -4.81 15.49 3.35
C ASN A 285 -5.21 15.41 4.83
N THR A 286 -5.49 14.19 5.29
CA THR A 286 -5.85 13.88 6.69
C THR A 286 -4.78 14.33 7.68
N TYR A 287 -3.50 14.39 7.30
CA TYR A 287 -2.39 14.73 8.19
C TYR A 287 -2.32 16.21 8.59
N THR A 288 -3.07 17.07 7.90
CA THR A 288 -3.22 18.50 8.24
C THR A 288 -4.58 18.85 8.84
N ALA A 289 -5.50 17.89 8.86
CA ALA A 289 -6.84 18.06 9.40
C ALA A 289 -6.82 18.14 10.94
N SER A 290 -7.85 18.76 11.52
CA SER A 290 -7.97 18.86 12.97
C SER A 290 -8.20 17.48 13.60
N ALA A 291 -7.92 17.34 14.90
CA ALA A 291 -8.17 16.07 15.59
C ALA A 291 -9.65 15.66 15.57
N ALA A 292 -10.58 16.61 15.50
CA ALA A 292 -12.01 16.34 15.40
C ALA A 292 -12.40 15.78 14.02
N ASP A 293 -11.72 16.23 12.96
CA ASP A 293 -11.97 15.75 11.60
C ASP A 293 -11.39 14.34 11.36
N VAL A 294 -10.58 13.83 12.30
CA VAL A 294 -9.99 12.48 12.26
C VAL A 294 -10.23 11.68 13.54
N ALA A 295 -11.34 11.97 14.22
CA ALA A 295 -11.70 11.37 15.51
C ALA A 295 -12.03 9.87 15.42
#